data_AF-A0A945ZSB8-F1
#
_entry.id   AF-A0A945ZSB8-F1
#
_cell.length_a   1.000
_cell.length_b   1.000
_cell.length_c   1.000
_cell.angle_alpha   90.00
_cell.angle_beta   90.00
_cell.angle_gamma   90.00
#
_symmetry.space_group_name_H-M   'P 1'
#
loop_
_entity.id
_entity.type
_entity.pdbx_description
1 polymer ?
#
loop_
_entity_poly.entity_id
_entity_poly.type
_entity_poly.pdbx_seq_one_letter_code
_entity_poly.pdbx_strand_id
1 'polypeptide(L)'
;MTTFFKSIPNSFAAITALVIAWSLVSGCYKSPEFINPVYDCECGNIGFNGSDYALKMAEAVVPDSLEPLSRSYHIVADLRTPEEVEAHFPAHELTFRMSFDVLDDVVYYVQQEEVEHLVQIINQGDDLFPVRDFKATDGSIVIDRALSGGPEVVGFNLTIREWVDSTLVGLPIPFTGSFTGNVEF
;
A
#
# COMPACT_ATOMS: atom_id res chain seq x y z
N MET A 1 72.85 29.03 -36.39
CA MET A 1 71.47 28.51 -36.27
C MET A 1 71.56 27.24 -35.44
N THR A 2 71.45 27.37 -34.12
CA THR A 2 71.72 26.31 -33.16
C THR A 2 70.56 26.24 -32.17
N THR A 3 69.90 25.08 -32.21
CA THR A 3 68.85 24.58 -31.34
C THR A 3 69.30 24.57 -29.88
N PHE A 4 68.49 25.13 -28.99
CA PHE A 4 68.55 24.85 -27.55
C PHE A 4 67.25 24.16 -27.13
N PHE A 5 67.23 22.84 -27.25
CA PHE A 5 66.33 22.00 -26.47
C PHE A 5 66.81 22.06 -25.02
N LYS A 6 66.06 22.78 -24.18
CA LYS A 6 66.35 22.87 -22.74
C LYS A 6 65.73 21.64 -22.08
N SER A 7 66.61 20.77 -21.57
CA SER A 7 66.29 19.61 -20.74
C SER A 7 65.33 20.00 -19.61
N ILE A 8 64.16 19.36 -19.59
CA ILE A 8 63.20 19.47 -18.49
C ILE A 8 63.72 18.58 -17.36
N PRO A 9 63.89 19.10 -16.14
CA PRO A 9 64.39 18.30 -15.02
C PRO A 9 63.43 17.13 -14.70
N ASN A 10 63.98 15.90 -14.67
CA ASN A 10 63.29 14.64 -14.36
C ASN A 10 62.45 14.66 -13.06
N SER A 11 62.68 15.63 -12.16
CA SER A 11 61.95 15.76 -10.88
C SER A 11 60.53 16.30 -11.03
N PHE A 12 60.22 17.07 -12.09
CA PHE A 12 58.87 17.60 -12.30
C PHE A 12 57.96 16.59 -12.99
N ALA A 13 58.50 15.73 -13.86
CA ALA A 13 57.73 14.68 -14.53
C ALA A 13 57.19 13.61 -13.56
N ALA A 14 57.95 13.30 -12.51
CA ALA A 14 57.56 12.30 -11.51
C ALA A 14 56.38 12.75 -10.62
N ILE A 15 56.29 14.04 -10.30
CA ILE A 15 55.22 14.60 -9.45
C ILE A 15 53.90 14.66 -10.24
N THR A 16 53.95 15.05 -11.52
CA THR A 16 52.75 15.10 -12.37
C THR A 16 52.17 13.71 -12.64
N ALA A 17 53.03 12.68 -12.78
CA ALA A 17 52.58 11.29 -12.94
C ALA A 17 51.88 10.74 -11.67
N LEU A 18 52.31 11.17 -10.47
CA LEU A 18 51.70 10.75 -9.21
C LEU A 18 50.28 11.36 -9.03
N VAL A 19 50.09 12.61 -9.44
CA VAL A 19 48.79 13.31 -9.32
C VAL A 19 47.74 12.73 -10.28
N ILE A 20 48.14 12.31 -11.49
CA ILE A 20 47.24 11.67 -12.47
C ILE A 20 46.85 10.24 -12.03
N ALA A 21 47.73 9.54 -11.31
CA ALA A 21 47.43 8.21 -10.79
C ALA A 21 46.38 8.25 -9.64
N TRP A 22 46.30 9.35 -8.90
CA TRP A 22 45.36 9.49 -7.78
C TRP A 22 43.95 9.92 -8.21
N SER A 23 43.80 10.59 -9.36
CA SER A 23 42.49 10.98 -9.89
C SER A 23 41.72 9.84 -10.59
N LEU A 24 42.37 8.70 -10.83
CA LEU A 24 41.73 7.51 -11.42
C LEU A 24 41.11 6.57 -10.37
N VAL A 25 41.25 6.86 -9.08
CA VAL A 25 40.71 6.05 -7.97
C VAL A 25 39.43 6.67 -7.38
N SER A 26 38.80 7.63 -8.06
CA SER A 26 37.40 7.98 -7.77
C SER A 26 36.51 6.82 -8.20
N GLY A 27 36.49 5.78 -7.37
CA GLY A 27 35.61 4.63 -7.53
C GLY A 27 34.18 5.15 -7.52
N CYS A 28 33.53 5.13 -8.69
CA CYS A 28 32.09 5.26 -8.77
C CYS A 28 31.51 4.13 -7.91
N TYR A 29 31.01 4.48 -6.73
CA TYR A 29 30.30 3.52 -5.90
C TYR A 29 29.04 3.17 -6.69
N LYS A 30 29.01 1.99 -7.31
CA LYS A 30 27.79 1.47 -7.91
C LYS A 30 26.91 1.13 -6.73
N SER A 31 25.97 2.03 -6.40
CA SER A 31 24.94 1.68 -5.44
C SER A 31 24.25 0.43 -5.98
N PRO A 32 23.88 -0.53 -5.12
CA PRO A 32 23.01 -1.62 -5.56
C PRO A 32 21.79 -1.00 -6.24
N GLU A 33 21.32 -1.67 -7.30
CA GLU A 33 20.06 -1.26 -7.93
C GLU A 33 18.98 -1.28 -6.85
N PHE A 34 18.28 -0.15 -6.70
CA PHE A 34 17.17 -0.06 -5.77
C PHE A 34 16.04 -0.92 -6.31
N ILE A 35 15.74 -2.01 -5.63
CA ILE A 35 14.60 -2.87 -5.93
C ILE A 35 13.42 -2.33 -5.12
N ASN A 36 12.34 -1.96 -5.81
CA ASN A 36 11.14 -1.50 -5.15
C ASN A 36 10.51 -2.67 -4.37
N PRO A 37 10.33 -2.57 -3.04
CA PRO A 37 9.68 -3.63 -2.28
C PRO A 37 8.23 -3.78 -2.73
N VAL A 38 7.88 -5.00 -3.18
CA VAL A 38 6.49 -5.41 -3.37
C VAL A 38 5.98 -5.93 -2.03
N TYR A 39 4.93 -5.31 -1.51
CA TYR A 39 4.31 -5.70 -0.25
C TYR A 39 3.10 -6.58 -0.52
N ASP A 40 3.23 -7.88 -0.27
CA ASP A 40 2.16 -8.87 -0.27
C ASP A 40 2.15 -9.54 1.10
N CYS A 41 1.05 -9.42 1.83
CA CYS A 41 0.91 -10.03 3.16
C CYS A 41 0.50 -11.51 3.09
N GLU A 42 0.15 -12.04 1.91
CA GLU A 42 -0.53 -13.32 1.69
C GLU A 42 -1.81 -13.47 2.56
N CYS A 43 -2.36 -12.35 3.01
CA CYS A 43 -3.46 -12.31 3.97
C CYS A 43 -4.83 -12.16 3.31
N GLY A 44 -4.90 -11.99 1.99
CA GLY A 44 -6.16 -11.93 1.26
C GLY A 44 -6.10 -11.11 -0.02
N ASN A 45 -7.27 -10.86 -0.60
CA ASN A 45 -7.43 -10.06 -1.82
C ASN A 45 -8.71 -9.22 -1.78
N ILE A 46 -8.73 -8.21 -2.65
CA ILE A 46 -9.91 -7.40 -2.95
C ILE A 46 -10.19 -7.41 -4.45
N GLY A 47 -11.46 -7.56 -4.81
CA GLY A 47 -11.97 -7.35 -6.15
C GLY A 47 -12.54 -5.94 -6.27
N PHE A 48 -11.97 -5.12 -7.14
CA PHE A 48 -12.41 -3.76 -7.39
C PHE A 48 -12.32 -3.43 -8.88
N ASN A 49 -13.38 -2.80 -9.42
CA ASN A 49 -13.44 -2.37 -10.82
C ASN A 49 -13.11 -3.49 -11.84
N GLY A 50 -13.50 -4.74 -11.53
CA GLY A 50 -13.30 -5.90 -12.40
C GLY A 50 -11.88 -6.48 -12.39
N SER A 51 -11.03 -6.05 -11.45
CA SER A 51 -9.68 -6.60 -11.22
C SER A 51 -9.53 -7.05 -9.77
N ASP A 52 -8.65 -8.02 -9.54
CA ASP A 52 -8.31 -8.50 -8.20
C ASP A 52 -6.93 -7.99 -7.79
N TYR A 53 -6.84 -7.51 -6.56
CA TYR A 53 -5.64 -6.93 -5.97
C TYR A 53 -5.28 -7.68 -4.70
N ALA A 54 -4.03 -8.14 -4.60
CA ALA A 54 -3.52 -8.72 -3.37
C ALA A 54 -3.44 -7.65 -2.26
N LEU A 55 -3.71 -8.05 -1.04
CA LEU A 55 -3.57 -7.16 0.10
C LEU A 55 -2.09 -6.98 0.44
N LYS A 56 -1.70 -5.73 0.73
CA LYS A 56 -0.40 -5.45 1.36
C LYS A 56 -0.47 -5.56 2.88
N MET A 57 -1.68 -5.47 3.43
CA MET A 57 -1.95 -5.43 4.86
C MET A 57 -3.40 -5.81 5.13
N ALA A 58 -3.60 -6.59 6.20
CA ALA A 58 -4.89 -6.77 6.85
C ALA A 58 -4.68 -6.78 8.36
N GLU A 59 -5.34 -5.86 9.06
CA GLU A 59 -5.30 -5.73 10.51
C GLU A 59 -6.68 -5.97 11.08
N ALA A 60 -6.74 -6.71 12.19
CA ALA A 60 -7.93 -6.90 13.00
C ALA A 60 -7.60 -6.47 14.44
N VAL A 61 -8.34 -5.52 14.98
CA VAL A 61 -8.10 -4.93 16.30
C VAL A 61 -9.37 -5.00 17.13
N VAL A 62 -9.21 -5.18 18.43
CA VAL A 62 -10.27 -5.04 19.43
C VAL A 62 -10.20 -3.60 19.95
N PRO A 63 -11.07 -2.68 19.48
CA PRO A 63 -10.97 -1.28 19.84
C PRO A 63 -11.33 -1.02 21.31
N ASP A 64 -12.26 -1.78 21.88
CA ASP A 64 -12.67 -1.65 23.28
C ASP A 64 -12.24 -2.86 24.11
N SER A 65 -11.29 -2.65 25.02
CA SER A 65 -10.81 -3.67 25.96
C SER A 65 -11.88 -4.20 26.94
N LEU A 66 -12.98 -3.47 27.14
CA LEU A 66 -14.11 -3.92 27.97
C LEU A 66 -15.11 -4.78 27.19
N GLU A 67 -15.07 -4.71 25.85
CA GLU A 67 -15.92 -5.46 24.93
C GLU A 67 -15.06 -6.33 24.00
N PRO A 68 -14.69 -7.56 24.41
CA PRO A 68 -13.81 -8.44 23.63
C PRO A 68 -14.37 -8.86 22.26
N LEU A 69 -15.68 -8.67 22.05
CA LEU A 69 -16.35 -8.91 20.78
C LEU A 69 -16.44 -7.66 19.90
N SER A 70 -15.94 -6.51 20.35
CA SER A 70 -15.75 -5.35 19.48
C SER A 70 -14.67 -5.65 18.44
N ARG A 71 -14.84 -5.11 17.23
CA ARG A 71 -13.89 -5.37 16.15
C ARG A 71 -13.77 -4.22 15.17
N SER A 72 -12.53 -3.86 14.86
CA SER A 72 -12.19 -2.95 13.78
C SER A 72 -11.23 -3.64 12.83
N TYR A 73 -11.51 -3.53 11.54
CA TYR A 73 -10.67 -4.07 10.48
C TYR A 73 -10.14 -2.96 9.60
N HIS A 74 -8.91 -3.12 9.17
CA HIS A 74 -8.27 -2.21 8.23
C HIS A 74 -7.43 -3.00 7.24
N ILE A 75 -7.83 -2.95 5.98
CA ILE A 75 -7.12 -3.62 4.89
C ILE A 75 -6.65 -2.59 3.86
N VAL A 76 -5.52 -2.88 3.22
CA VAL A 76 -4.98 -2.03 2.16
C VAL A 76 -4.47 -2.88 1.00
N ALA A 77 -4.78 -2.44 -0.22
CA ALA A 77 -4.21 -2.97 -1.45
C ALA A 77 -3.54 -1.86 -2.26
N ASP A 78 -2.53 -2.25 -3.03
CA ASP A 78 -1.93 -1.40 -4.06
C ASP A 78 -2.69 -1.62 -5.38
N LEU A 79 -3.18 -0.53 -5.98
CA LEU A 79 -3.91 -0.57 -7.25
C LEU A 79 -2.99 -0.46 -8.48
N ARG A 80 -1.70 -0.24 -8.28
CA ARG A 80 -0.70 -0.15 -9.35
C ARG A 80 -0.42 -1.51 -9.97
N THR A 81 -0.13 -1.53 -11.26
CA THR A 81 0.40 -2.74 -11.91
C THR A 81 1.86 -3.01 -11.51
N PRO A 82 2.37 -4.24 -11.67
CA PRO A 82 3.78 -4.53 -11.41
C PRO A 82 4.73 -3.61 -12.19
N GLU A 83 4.40 -3.29 -13.45
CA GLU A 83 5.20 -2.40 -14.28
C GLU A 83 5.20 -0.95 -13.77
N GLU A 84 4.07 -0.47 -13.23
CA GLU A 84 3.98 0.87 -12.62
C GLU A 84 4.77 0.95 -11.32
N VAL A 85 4.76 -0.11 -10.52
CA VAL A 85 5.59 -0.23 -9.31
C VAL A 85 7.07 -0.22 -9.69
N GLU A 86 7.49 -0.99 -10.68
CA GLU A 86 8.87 -0.99 -11.21
C GLU A 86 9.27 0.37 -11.81
N ALA A 87 8.33 1.06 -12.47
CA ALA A 87 8.53 2.39 -13.04
C ALA A 87 8.47 3.52 -12.01
N HIS A 88 8.30 3.21 -10.72
CA HIS A 88 8.26 4.18 -9.62
C HIS A 88 7.13 5.21 -9.77
N PHE A 89 5.97 4.77 -10.25
CA PHE A 89 4.80 5.64 -10.32
C PHE A 89 4.34 6.01 -8.91
N PRO A 90 3.77 7.23 -8.72
CA PRO A 90 3.20 7.64 -7.44
C PRO A 90 2.25 6.60 -6.87
N ALA A 91 2.23 6.45 -5.54
CA ALA A 91 1.41 5.43 -4.87
C ALA A 91 -0.08 5.59 -5.18
N HIS A 92 -0.75 4.47 -5.45
CA HIS A 92 -2.18 4.44 -5.73
C HIS A 92 -2.79 3.27 -4.96
N GLU A 93 -3.48 3.57 -3.86
CA GLU A 93 -3.88 2.57 -2.87
C GLU A 93 -5.39 2.58 -2.67
N LEU A 94 -5.94 1.41 -2.35
CA LEU A 94 -7.30 1.25 -1.86
C LEU A 94 -7.23 0.80 -0.40
N THR A 95 -7.86 1.58 0.48
CA THR A 95 -8.03 1.24 1.89
C THR A 95 -9.49 0.91 2.16
N PHE A 96 -9.74 -0.10 2.97
CA PHE A 96 -11.08 -0.40 3.45
C PHE A 96 -11.04 -0.56 4.96
N ARG A 97 -11.84 0.26 5.64
CA ARG A 97 -12.02 0.25 7.08
C ARG A 97 -13.45 -0.13 7.39
N MET A 98 -13.62 -1.00 8.37
CA MET A 98 -14.94 -1.32 8.91
C MET A 98 -14.84 -1.59 10.41
N SER A 99 -15.87 -1.19 11.16
CA SER A 99 -15.90 -1.27 12.62
C SER A 99 -17.27 -1.76 13.08
N PHE A 100 -17.24 -2.57 14.12
CA PHE A 100 -18.39 -3.20 14.76
C PHE A 100 -18.26 -3.01 16.27
N ASP A 101 -19.29 -2.44 16.89
CA ASP A 101 -19.32 -2.25 18.34
C ASP A 101 -19.29 -3.59 19.07
N VAL A 102 -20.07 -4.56 18.58
CA VAL A 102 -20.10 -5.94 19.07
C VAL A 102 -20.35 -6.86 17.90
N LEU A 103 -19.54 -7.91 17.76
CA LEU A 103 -19.81 -9.00 16.83
C LEU A 103 -20.80 -10.00 17.46
N ASP A 104 -22.09 -9.84 17.23
CA ASP A 104 -23.15 -10.72 17.73
C ASP A 104 -23.63 -11.76 16.69
N ASP A 105 -23.58 -11.43 15.40
CA ASP A 105 -23.88 -12.33 14.28
C ASP A 105 -22.61 -12.78 13.51
N VAL A 106 -22.80 -13.66 12.53
CA VAL A 106 -21.81 -14.11 11.54
C VAL A 106 -21.95 -13.32 10.24
N VAL A 107 -23.16 -12.86 9.89
CA VAL A 107 -23.45 -12.16 8.64
C VAL A 107 -24.05 -10.79 8.93
N TYR A 108 -23.38 -9.75 8.44
CA TYR A 108 -23.78 -8.35 8.62
C TYR A 108 -24.19 -7.78 7.27
N TYR A 109 -25.44 -7.34 7.16
CA TYR A 109 -25.94 -6.65 5.97
C TYR A 109 -25.81 -5.15 6.14
N VAL A 110 -25.10 -4.49 5.22
CA VAL A 110 -24.79 -3.04 5.33
C VAL A 110 -26.05 -2.16 5.33
N GLN A 111 -27.17 -2.67 4.84
CA GLN A 111 -28.45 -1.96 4.81
C GLN A 111 -29.26 -2.08 6.11
N GLN A 112 -28.94 -3.04 6.96
CA GLN A 112 -29.76 -3.42 8.12
C GLN A 112 -29.04 -3.12 9.44
N GLU A 113 -27.73 -3.36 9.47
CA GLU A 113 -26.89 -3.13 10.64
C GLU A 113 -26.13 -1.80 10.52
N GLU A 114 -25.93 -1.11 11.65
CA GLU A 114 -25.06 0.06 11.74
C GLU A 114 -23.59 -0.37 11.68
N VAL A 115 -23.14 -0.82 10.51
CA VAL A 115 -21.73 -1.11 10.26
C VAL A 115 -21.03 0.18 9.87
N GLU A 116 -20.15 0.69 10.73
CA GLU A 116 -19.29 1.80 10.37
C GLU A 116 -18.27 1.34 9.35
N HIS A 117 -18.26 1.91 8.15
CA HIS A 117 -17.34 1.48 7.11
C HIS A 117 -16.95 2.63 6.18
N LEU A 118 -15.77 2.54 5.57
CA LEU A 118 -15.27 3.50 4.60
C LEU A 118 -14.26 2.83 3.67
N VAL A 119 -14.51 2.93 2.37
CA VAL A 119 -13.53 2.59 1.34
C VAL A 119 -12.92 3.90 0.84
N GLN A 120 -11.60 3.99 0.76
CA GLN A 120 -10.92 5.17 0.22
C GLN A 120 -9.92 4.76 -0.84
N ILE A 121 -9.95 5.45 -1.98
CA ILE A 121 -8.89 5.39 -2.99
C ILE A 121 -8.00 6.59 -2.77
N ILE A 122 -6.71 6.34 -2.60
CA ILE A 122 -5.69 7.37 -2.38
C ILE A 122 -4.72 7.29 -3.56
N ASN A 123 -4.79 8.24 -4.48
CA ASN A 123 -3.93 8.34 -5.64
C ASN A 123 -2.98 9.55 -5.51
N GLN A 124 -1.74 9.29 -5.12
CA GLN A 124 -0.70 10.32 -4.97
C GLN A 124 -0.24 10.91 -6.32
N GLY A 125 -0.66 10.34 -7.45
CA GLY A 125 -0.40 10.87 -8.78
C GLY A 125 -1.52 11.76 -9.32
N ASP A 126 -2.64 11.90 -8.62
CA ASP A 126 -3.75 12.79 -9.00
C ASP A 126 -3.69 14.08 -8.18
N ASP A 127 -3.29 15.18 -8.82
CA ASP A 127 -3.15 16.49 -8.18
C ASP A 127 -4.50 17.17 -7.88
N LEU A 128 -5.61 16.71 -8.48
CA LEU A 128 -6.93 17.33 -8.33
C LEU A 128 -7.78 16.61 -7.30
N PHE A 129 -7.80 15.28 -7.36
CA PHE A 129 -8.62 14.43 -6.49
C PHE A 129 -7.78 13.28 -5.92
N PRO A 130 -6.80 13.59 -5.06
CA PRO A 130 -5.87 12.60 -4.53
C PRO A 130 -6.55 11.57 -3.61
N VAL A 131 -7.72 11.90 -3.06
CA VAL A 131 -8.50 11.01 -2.19
C VAL A 131 -9.94 10.97 -2.67
N ARG A 132 -10.49 9.77 -2.82
CA ARG A 132 -11.88 9.53 -3.18
C ARG A 132 -12.50 8.54 -2.21
N ASP A 133 -13.59 8.95 -1.60
CA ASP A 133 -14.27 8.17 -0.58
C ASP A 133 -15.46 7.43 -1.18
N PHE A 134 -15.70 6.22 -0.70
CA PHE A 134 -16.79 5.36 -1.12
C PHE A 134 -17.47 4.75 0.12
N LYS A 135 -18.79 4.61 0.02
CA LYS A 135 -19.63 3.94 1.02
C LYS A 135 -20.32 2.75 0.39
N ALA A 136 -20.43 1.66 1.14
CA ALA A 136 -21.24 0.53 0.75
C ALA A 136 -22.73 0.90 0.89
N THR A 137 -23.49 0.47 -0.10
CA THR A 137 -24.92 0.78 -0.26
C THR A 137 -25.78 -0.48 -0.25
N ASP A 138 -25.15 -1.63 -0.48
CA ASP A 138 -25.76 -2.95 -0.44
C ASP A 138 -24.69 -4.01 -0.22
N GLY A 139 -25.11 -5.22 0.14
CA GLY A 139 -24.28 -6.39 0.30
C GLY A 139 -24.11 -6.84 1.75
N SER A 140 -23.19 -7.79 1.94
CA SER A 140 -22.95 -8.46 3.22
C SER A 140 -21.47 -8.62 3.52
N ILE A 141 -21.17 -8.62 4.82
CA ILE A 141 -19.87 -8.96 5.38
C ILE A 141 -20.08 -10.23 6.23
N VAL A 142 -19.24 -11.23 6.02
CA VAL A 142 -19.28 -12.52 6.71
C VAL A 142 -18.02 -12.67 7.54
N ILE A 143 -18.17 -12.90 8.84
CA ILE A 143 -17.06 -12.91 9.79
C ILE A 143 -17.05 -14.25 10.54
N ASP A 144 -15.99 -15.04 10.34
CA ASP A 144 -15.71 -16.22 11.15
C ASP A 144 -14.88 -15.79 12.38
N ARG A 145 -15.59 -15.32 13.42
CA ARG A 145 -15.00 -14.59 14.54
C ARG A 145 -14.07 -15.43 15.41
N ALA A 146 -12.90 -14.88 15.75
CA ALA A 146 -11.98 -15.45 16.72
C ALA A 146 -12.40 -15.07 18.17
N LEU A 147 -12.88 -16.07 18.92
CA LEU A 147 -13.36 -15.87 20.31
C LEU A 147 -12.23 -15.78 21.36
N SER A 148 -11.04 -16.30 21.05
CA SER A 148 -9.90 -16.38 21.97
C SER A 148 -8.61 -15.80 21.37
N GLY A 149 -8.73 -15.01 20.31
CA GLY A 149 -7.63 -14.44 19.54
C GLY A 149 -7.14 -15.41 18.47
N GLY A 150 -6.17 -14.96 17.67
CA GLY A 150 -5.65 -15.70 16.53
C GLY A 150 -6.34 -15.33 15.21
N PRO A 151 -6.25 -16.21 14.19
CA PRO A 151 -6.72 -15.90 12.85
C PRO A 151 -8.25 -15.80 12.82
N GLU A 152 -8.73 -14.76 12.15
CA GLU A 152 -10.12 -14.46 11.91
C GLU A 152 -10.33 -14.20 10.41
N VAL A 153 -11.25 -14.95 9.82
CA VAL A 153 -11.51 -14.86 8.38
C VAL A 153 -12.71 -13.96 8.14
N VAL A 154 -12.52 -12.97 7.27
CA VAL A 154 -13.56 -12.01 6.87
C VAL A 154 -13.73 -12.07 5.36
N GLY A 155 -14.96 -12.30 4.92
CA GLY A 155 -15.36 -12.21 3.52
C GLY A 155 -16.37 -11.08 3.33
N PHE A 156 -16.32 -10.39 2.20
CA PHE A 156 -17.32 -9.36 1.89
C PHE A 156 -17.71 -9.38 0.42
N ASN A 157 -18.99 -9.09 0.17
CA ASN A 157 -19.54 -8.86 -1.14
C ASN A 157 -20.46 -7.65 -1.06
N LEU A 158 -19.94 -6.51 -1.49
CA LEU A 158 -20.53 -5.20 -1.30
C LEU A 158 -20.75 -4.52 -2.65
N THR A 159 -21.71 -3.59 -2.66
CA THR A 159 -21.86 -2.62 -3.73
C THR A 159 -21.58 -1.23 -3.18
N ILE A 160 -20.53 -0.59 -3.67
CA ILE A 160 -20.09 0.73 -3.20
C ILE A 160 -20.43 1.84 -4.19
N ARG A 161 -20.62 3.05 -3.68
CA ARG A 161 -20.79 4.27 -4.46
C ARG A 161 -19.93 5.38 -3.87
N GLU A 162 -19.47 6.27 -4.72
CA GLU A 162 -18.65 7.40 -4.31
C GLU A 162 -19.45 8.33 -3.41
N TRP A 163 -18.79 8.85 -2.38
CA TRP A 163 -19.39 9.69 -1.35
C TRP A 163 -18.70 11.06 -1.35
N VAL A 164 -19.44 12.09 -1.75
CA VAL A 164 -18.94 13.47 -1.87
C VAL A 164 -19.92 14.39 -1.17
N ASP A 165 -19.42 15.25 -0.27
CA ASP A 165 -20.22 16.25 0.44
C ASP A 165 -21.53 15.69 1.02
N SER A 166 -21.41 14.56 1.72
CA SER A 166 -22.52 13.86 2.35
C SER A 166 -23.57 13.28 1.39
N THR A 167 -23.21 13.04 0.12
CA THR A 167 -24.12 12.50 -0.90
C THR A 167 -23.48 11.36 -1.70
N LEU A 168 -24.27 10.31 -2.01
CA LEU A 168 -23.84 9.21 -2.87
C LEU A 168 -23.96 9.58 -4.36
N VAL A 169 -22.83 9.58 -5.06
CA VAL A 169 -22.72 9.92 -6.48
C VAL A 169 -22.20 8.74 -7.31
N GLY A 170 -22.23 8.88 -8.63
CA GLY A 170 -21.73 7.84 -9.54
C GLY A 170 -22.61 6.58 -9.60
N LEU A 171 -22.15 5.64 -10.43
CA LEU A 171 -22.76 4.32 -10.59
C LEU A 171 -22.30 3.37 -9.47
N PRO A 172 -23.14 2.38 -9.09
CA PRO A 172 -22.72 1.34 -8.16
C PRO A 172 -21.59 0.49 -8.73
N ILE A 173 -20.58 0.21 -7.89
CA ILE A 173 -19.40 -0.58 -8.25
C ILE A 173 -19.36 -1.83 -7.36
N PRO A 174 -19.19 -3.03 -7.95
CA PRO A 174 -18.93 -4.24 -7.17
C PRO A 174 -17.62 -4.12 -6.40
N PHE A 175 -17.66 -4.42 -5.11
CA PHE A 175 -16.51 -4.44 -4.24
C PHE A 175 -16.55 -5.70 -3.38
N THR A 176 -15.68 -6.64 -3.69
CA THR A 176 -15.66 -7.98 -3.09
C THR A 176 -14.30 -8.27 -2.50
N GLY A 177 -14.18 -9.28 -1.65
CA GLY A 177 -12.88 -9.70 -1.17
C GLY A 177 -12.96 -10.65 -0.01
N SER A 178 -11.80 -11.15 0.37
CA SER A 178 -11.64 -11.95 1.58
C SER A 178 -10.26 -11.75 2.16
N PHE A 179 -10.16 -11.76 3.48
CA PHE A 179 -8.88 -11.67 4.18
C PHE A 179 -8.90 -12.44 5.49
N THR A 180 -7.70 -12.71 5.99
CA THR A 180 -7.46 -13.25 7.32
C THR A 180 -6.72 -12.20 8.14
N GLY A 181 -7.36 -11.69 9.19
CA GLY A 181 -6.73 -10.83 10.19
C GLY A 181 -6.33 -11.65 11.41
N ASN A 182 -5.30 -11.21 12.13
CA ASN A 182 -4.97 -11.80 13.44
C ASN A 182 -5.50 -10.91 14.54
N VAL A 183 -6.31 -11.48 15.42
CA VAL A 183 -6.89 -10.80 16.57
C VAL A 183 -6.00 -11.01 17.78
N GLU A 184 -5.65 -9.91 18.44
CA GLU A 184 -4.88 -9.89 19.68
C GLU A 184 -5.71 -9.22 20.80
N PHE A 185 -5.62 -9.76 22.02
CA PHE A 185 -6.36 -9.32 23.21
C PHE A 185 -5.42 -8.83 24.31
#